data_AF-A0A2W1MR92-F1
#
_entry.id   AF-A0A2W1MR92-F1
#
_cell.length_a   1.000
_cell.length_b   1.000
_cell.length_c   1.000
_cell.angle_alpha   90.00
_cell.angle_beta   90.00
_cell.angle_gamma   90.00
#
_symmetry.space_group_name_H-M   'P 1'
#
loop_
_entity.id
_entity.type
_entity.pdbx_description
1 polymer ?
#
loop_
_entity_poly.entity_id
_entity_poly.type
_entity_poly.pdbx_seq_one_letter_code
_entity_poly.pdbx_strand_id
1 'polypeptide(L)'
;MAFAALSQPAYAGNTPCSGSKGGIARCDGDLFLCNDGSISGSKRSCSSYLGSSRSTPNQVSPSLRRFADSSSECACGTSTFCTGPRGGVYCMTPGGRKSYVRK
;
A
#
# COMPACT_ATOMS: atom_id res chain seq x y z
N MET A 1 27.88 -40.68 -1.45
CA MET A 1 27.76 -39.36 -2.11
C MET A 1 26.93 -38.47 -1.21
N ALA A 2 27.56 -37.57 -0.45
CA ALA A 2 26.88 -36.69 0.50
C ALA A 2 26.40 -35.42 -0.23
N PHE A 3 25.09 -35.25 -0.37
CA PHE A 3 24.50 -34.04 -0.93
C PHE A 3 24.46 -32.95 0.15
N ALA A 4 25.40 -32.00 0.07
CA ALA A 4 25.39 -30.81 0.91
C ALA A 4 24.25 -29.88 0.47
N ALA A 5 23.24 -29.70 1.32
CA ALA A 5 22.15 -28.77 1.11
C ALA A 5 22.65 -27.33 1.32
N LEU A 6 22.89 -26.61 0.22
CA LEU A 6 23.14 -25.17 0.21
C LEU A 6 21.86 -24.44 0.62
N SER A 7 21.76 -24.05 1.90
CA SER A 7 20.68 -23.20 2.39
C SER A 7 20.85 -21.79 1.81
N GLN A 8 20.04 -21.44 0.81
CA GLN A 8 20.04 -20.10 0.25
C GLN A 8 19.47 -19.13 1.30
N PRO A 9 20.15 -18.01 1.60
CA PRO A 9 19.58 -16.99 2.48
C PRO A 9 18.37 -16.38 1.77
N ALA A 10 17.17 -16.64 2.31
CA ALA A 10 15.98 -15.92 1.92
C ALA A 10 16.18 -14.47 2.33
N TYR A 11 16.58 -13.62 1.38
CA TYR A 11 16.53 -12.17 1.55
C TYR A 11 15.07 -11.77 1.68
N ALA A 12 14.56 -11.79 2.92
CA ALA A 12 13.35 -11.09 3.32
C ALA A 12 13.68 -9.59 3.30
N GLY A 13 13.90 -9.05 2.09
CA GLY A 13 14.03 -7.63 1.91
C GLY A 13 12.76 -7.00 2.44
N ASN A 14 12.90 -6.05 3.37
CA ASN A 14 11.83 -5.15 3.82
C ASN A 14 11.43 -4.20 2.67
N THR A 15 11.16 -4.76 1.49
CA THR A 15 10.73 -4.04 0.32
C THR A 15 9.22 -3.81 0.45
N PRO A 16 8.78 -2.56 0.36
CA PRO A 16 7.37 -2.24 0.43
C PRO A 16 6.63 -2.97 -0.69
N CYS A 17 5.48 -3.56 -0.35
CA CYS A 17 4.61 -4.27 -1.27
C CYS A 17 5.19 -5.52 -1.95
N SER A 18 5.94 -6.36 -1.22
CA SER A 18 6.48 -7.62 -1.74
C SER A 18 5.47 -8.79 -1.76
N GLY A 19 5.81 -9.85 -2.49
CA GLY A 19 5.01 -11.08 -2.58
C GLY A 19 3.65 -10.85 -3.22
N SER A 20 2.58 -11.30 -2.56
CA SER A 20 1.19 -11.21 -3.04
C SER A 20 0.67 -9.77 -3.20
N LYS A 21 1.39 -8.76 -2.70
CA LYS A 21 1.02 -7.34 -2.82
C LYS A 21 1.31 -6.75 -4.21
N GLY A 22 2.15 -7.43 -5.01
CA GLY A 22 2.36 -7.09 -6.42
C GLY A 22 3.17 -5.82 -6.68
N GLY A 23 3.95 -5.34 -5.71
CA GLY A 23 4.74 -4.11 -5.84
C GLY A 23 3.99 -2.83 -5.45
N ILE A 24 4.72 -1.73 -5.43
CA ILE A 24 4.21 -0.41 -5.08
C ILE A 24 3.38 0.09 -6.27
N ALA A 25 2.10 0.35 -6.05
CA ALA A 25 1.27 1.03 -7.03
C ALA A 25 1.57 2.53 -7.05
N ARG A 26 1.60 3.15 -5.87
CA ARG A 26 1.85 4.59 -5.66
C ARG A 26 2.10 4.91 -4.18
N CYS A 27 2.47 6.15 -3.89
CA CYS A 27 2.47 6.67 -2.53
C CYS A 27 1.09 7.26 -2.17
N ASP A 28 0.65 7.02 -0.94
CA ASP A 28 -0.43 7.75 -0.26
C ASP A 28 0.23 8.53 0.89
N GLY A 29 0.62 9.77 0.60
CA GLY A 29 1.52 10.55 1.48
C GLY A 29 2.86 9.83 1.69
N ASP A 30 3.19 9.50 2.94
CA ASP A 30 4.39 8.74 3.30
C ASP A 30 4.18 7.21 3.28
N LEU A 31 2.96 6.74 3.03
CA LEU A 31 2.64 5.32 3.03
C LEU A 31 2.76 4.74 1.62
N PHE A 32 3.14 3.47 1.52
CA PHE A 32 3.15 2.77 0.24
C PHE A 32 1.79 2.12 -0.01
N LEU A 33 1.11 2.55 -1.07
CA LEU A 33 -0.07 1.85 -1.58
C LEU A 33 0.39 0.77 -2.56
N CYS A 34 -0.03 -0.45 -2.29
CA CYS A 34 0.33 -1.62 -3.09
C CYS A 34 -0.68 -1.86 -4.22
N ASN A 35 -0.29 -2.65 -5.22
CA ASN A 35 -1.18 -2.99 -6.36
C ASN A 35 -2.41 -3.80 -5.94
N ASP A 36 -2.36 -4.50 -4.81
CA ASP A 36 -3.53 -5.15 -4.21
C ASP A 36 -4.52 -4.16 -3.55
N GLY A 37 -4.22 -2.85 -3.57
CA GLY A 37 -5.04 -1.79 -2.98
C GLY A 37 -4.87 -1.63 -1.46
N SER A 38 -3.93 -2.36 -0.84
CA SER A 38 -3.65 -2.25 0.59
C SER A 38 -2.43 -1.36 0.88
N ILE A 39 -2.33 -0.87 2.12
CA ILE A 39 -1.17 -0.12 2.59
C ILE A 39 -0.07 -1.09 3.04
N SER A 40 1.17 -0.81 2.66
CA SER A 40 2.34 -1.53 3.17
C SER A 40 2.56 -1.21 4.64
N GLY A 41 2.85 -2.24 5.45
CA GLY A 41 3.24 -2.05 6.85
C GLY A 41 4.67 -1.51 7.06
N SER A 42 5.34 -1.07 5.99
CA SER A 42 6.66 -0.46 6.05
C SER A 42 6.57 0.90 6.76
N LYS A 43 7.43 1.12 7.75
CA LYS A 43 7.58 2.42 8.45
C LYS A 43 8.41 3.44 7.68
N ARG A 44 8.93 3.06 6.51
CA ARG A 44 9.74 3.94 5.67
C ARG A 44 8.84 4.97 5.00
N SER A 45 9.31 6.19 4.80
CA SER A 45 8.57 7.18 4.04
C SER A 45 8.62 6.85 2.55
N CYS A 46 7.45 6.71 1.94
CA CYS A 46 7.29 6.46 0.51
C CYS A 46 7.93 7.57 -0.33
N SER A 47 7.78 8.83 0.11
CA SER A 47 8.44 10.01 -0.43
C SER A 47 9.96 9.86 -0.50
N SER A 48 10.61 9.40 0.57
CA SER A 48 12.06 9.17 0.61
C SER A 48 12.50 7.91 -0.16
N TYR A 49 11.65 6.89 -0.25
CA TYR A 49 11.95 5.64 -0.97
C TYR A 49 11.79 5.77 -2.49
N LEU A 50 10.75 6.50 -2.94
CA LEU A 50 10.49 6.77 -4.37
C LEU A 50 11.15 8.06 -4.87
N GLY A 51 11.82 8.83 -4.00
CA GLY A 51 12.50 10.09 -4.31
C GLY A 51 13.58 10.08 -5.40
N SER A 52 13.83 8.93 -6.04
CA SER A 52 14.71 8.80 -7.23
C SER A 52 14.00 8.28 -8.49
N SER A 53 12.75 7.83 -8.41
CA SER A 53 11.99 7.34 -9.57
C SER A 53 10.86 8.29 -9.89
N ARG A 54 11.25 9.35 -10.60
CA ARG A 54 10.50 10.12 -11.59
C ARG A 54 9.04 9.69 -11.69
N SER A 55 8.18 10.54 -11.15
CA SER A 55 6.77 10.62 -11.49
C SER A 55 6.59 10.49 -13.00
N THR A 56 5.94 9.43 -13.45
CA THR A 56 5.18 9.47 -14.69
C THR A 56 3.75 9.83 -14.29
N PRO A 57 3.36 11.12 -14.36
CA PRO A 57 1.97 11.50 -14.24
C PRO A 57 1.32 11.18 -15.57
N ASN A 58 1.06 9.90 -15.83
CA ASN A 58 0.19 9.53 -16.93
C ASN A 58 -0.83 8.53 -16.43
N GLN A 59 -1.77 9.01 -15.62
CA GLN A 59 -3.15 8.50 -15.54
C GLN A 59 -4.02 9.66 -15.04
N VAL A 60 -4.17 10.68 -15.88
CA VAL A 60 -5.32 11.59 -15.78
C VAL A 60 -6.43 10.96 -16.63
N SER A 61 -7.36 10.30 -15.96
CA SER A 61 -8.76 10.24 -16.42
C SER A 61 -9.63 10.73 -15.26
N PRO A 62 -9.96 12.03 -15.21
CA PRO A 62 -10.83 12.61 -14.20
C PRO A 62 -12.26 12.51 -14.75
N SER A 63 -12.77 11.30 -14.90
CA SER A 63 -14.09 11.12 -15.51
C SER A 63 -14.75 9.84 -15.03
N LEU A 64 -14.91 9.75 -13.72
CA LEU A 64 -16.11 9.20 -13.09
C LEU A 64 -16.01 9.49 -11.60
N ARG A 65 -16.53 10.66 -11.21
CA ARG A 65 -17.20 10.80 -9.93
C ARG A 65 -18.34 9.78 -9.91
N ARG A 66 -18.02 8.50 -9.71
CA ARG A 66 -19.01 7.50 -9.34
C ARG A 66 -19.45 7.89 -7.95
N PHE A 67 -20.64 8.48 -7.91
CA PHE A 67 -21.59 8.38 -6.83
C PHE A 67 -20.94 8.57 -5.46
N ALA A 68 -20.82 9.83 -5.08
CA ALA A 68 -20.87 10.18 -3.67
C ALA A 68 -22.23 9.71 -3.13
N ASP A 69 -22.31 8.44 -2.75
CA ASP A 69 -23.40 7.87 -1.97
C ASP A 69 -22.89 7.62 -0.55
N SER A 70 -22.79 8.73 0.18
CA SER A 70 -23.37 8.85 1.51
C SER A 70 -23.29 7.63 2.45
N SER A 71 -22.10 7.06 2.68
CA SER A 71 -21.71 6.53 4.00
C SER A 71 -20.23 6.13 4.07
N SER A 72 -19.40 6.97 4.70
CA SER A 72 -18.22 6.47 5.44
C SER A 72 -17.16 5.66 4.65
N GLU A 73 -16.68 6.13 3.50
CA GLU A 73 -15.71 5.37 2.70
C GLU A 73 -14.28 5.90 2.83
N CYS A 74 -13.61 5.53 3.92
CA CYS A 74 -12.18 5.76 4.07
C CYS A 74 -11.38 4.84 3.14
N ALA A 75 -11.40 5.07 1.84
CA ALA A 75 -10.74 4.21 0.85
C ALA A 75 -9.21 4.37 0.88
N CYS A 76 -8.47 3.27 0.68
CA CYS A 76 -7.02 3.33 0.55
C CYS A 76 -6.66 4.05 -0.77
N GLY A 77 -5.81 5.09 -0.72
CA GLY A 77 -5.43 5.89 -1.88
C GLY A 77 -6.11 7.27 -1.97
N THR A 78 -7.14 7.54 -1.15
CA THR A 78 -7.86 8.83 -1.15
C THR A 78 -7.46 9.74 0.02
N SER A 79 -6.32 9.46 0.70
CA SER A 79 -5.86 10.16 1.92
C SER A 79 -6.88 10.24 3.07
N THR A 80 -8.03 9.58 2.92
CA THR A 80 -9.14 9.57 3.88
C THR A 80 -9.07 8.29 4.66
N PHE A 81 -8.73 8.39 5.95
CA PHE A 81 -8.60 7.24 6.83
C PHE A 81 -9.69 7.26 7.90
N CYS A 82 -10.14 6.07 8.27
CA CYS A 82 -11.12 5.84 9.33
C CYS A 82 -10.37 5.47 10.60
N THR A 83 -10.97 5.75 11.75
CA THR A 83 -10.44 5.33 13.04
C THR A 83 -11.35 4.25 13.62
N GLY A 84 -10.76 3.13 14.02
CA GLY A 84 -11.49 2.03 14.64
C GLY A 84 -11.81 2.30 16.12
N PRO A 85 -12.64 1.47 16.76
CA PRO A 85 -13.03 1.63 18.17
C PRO A 85 -11.85 1.54 19.15
N ARG A 86 -10.68 1.04 18.70
CA ARG A 86 -9.43 0.97 19.47
C ARG A 86 -8.43 2.09 19.14
N GLY A 87 -8.87 3.15 18.46
CA GLY A 87 -8.01 4.27 18.05
C GLY A 87 -7.07 3.98 16.88
N GLY A 88 -7.11 2.77 16.31
CA GLY A 88 -6.28 2.41 15.16
C GLY A 88 -6.81 2.98 13.85
N VAL A 89 -5.94 3.63 13.09
CA VAL A 89 -6.28 4.22 11.79
C VAL A 89 -6.26 3.15 10.70
N TYR A 90 -7.28 3.12 9.83
CA TYR A 90 -7.41 2.16 8.75
C TYR A 90 -8.05 2.79 7.50
N CYS A 91 -7.80 2.17 6.35
CA CYS A 91 -8.51 2.42 5.12
C CYS A 91 -9.17 1.13 4.60
N MET A 92 -10.14 1.27 3.72
CA MET A 92 -10.83 0.20 3.03
C MET A 92 -10.19 0.01 1.66
N THR A 93 -9.73 -1.20 1.38
CA THR A 93 -9.27 -1.54 0.03
C THR A 93 -10.47 -1.66 -0.92
N PRO A 94 -10.28 -1.48 -2.23
CA PRO A 94 -11.34 -1.69 -3.23
C PRO A 94 -11.97 -3.09 -3.17
N GLY A 95 -11.23 -4.09 -2.66
CA GLY A 95 -11.73 -5.45 -2.43
C GLY A 95 -12.54 -5.62 -1.13
N GLY A 96 -12.93 -4.53 -0.45
CA GLY A 96 -13.74 -4.57 0.76
C GLY A 96 -13.00 -4.99 2.03
N ARG A 97 -11.66 -4.94 2.04
CA ARG A 97 -10.84 -5.35 3.20
C ARG A 97 -10.32 -4.14 3.96
N LYS A 98 -10.30 -4.19 5.29
CA LYS A 98 -9.67 -3.15 6.12
C LYS A 98 -8.15 -3.30 6.09
N SER A 99 -7.44 -2.23 5.75
CA SER A 99 -5.99 -2.12 5.81
C SER A 99 -5.62 -1.10 6.88
N TYR A 100 -4.99 -1.56 7.96
CA TYR A 100 -4.57 -0.69 9.06
C TYR A 100 -3.27 0.01 8.71
N VAL A 101 -3.23 1.31 8.97
CA VAL A 101 -2.04 2.13 8.83
C VAL A 101 -1.19 2.00 10.07
N ARG A 102 0.11 1.76 9.89
CA ARG A 102 1.09 1.76 10.97
C ARG A 102 2.05 2.92 10.73
N LYS A 103 1.90 3.99 11.50
CA LYS A 103 2.82 5.13 11.53
C LYS A 103 3.88 4.91 12.60
#